data_AF-A0A534UV60-F1
#
_entry.id   AF-A0A534UV60-F1
#
_cell.length_a   1.000
_cell.length_b   1.000
_cell.length_c   1.000
_cell.angle_alpha   90.00
_cell.angle_beta   90.00
_cell.angle_gamma   90.00
#
_symmetry.space_group_name_H-M   'P 1'
#
loop_
_entity.id
_entity.type
_entity.pdbx_description
1 polymer ?
#
loop_
_entity_poly.entity_id
_entity_poly.type
_entity_poly.pdbx_seq_one_letter_code
_entity_poly.pdbx_strand_id
1 'polypeptide(L)'
;MSSRRVTALMVALAVIGMLRILWLHFVSEPRNEPRRAPIDVRYAALRAVVSSGEAGYVSDLPAAVHLGEDAATLGTRMYLHVQFAVAPVVLRYDDARAPLVIVNLHDPSRLPDLMDQRSLELVAQIAAGLAVARPR
;
A
#
# COMPACT_ATOMS: atom_id res chain seq x y z
N MET A 1 26.72 35.71 -29.21
CA MET A 1 25.31 35.92 -28.80
C MET A 1 25.26 37.00 -27.73
N SER A 2 24.39 38.01 -27.84
CA SER A 2 24.27 39.07 -26.82
C SER A 2 23.61 38.54 -25.55
N SER A 3 24.10 38.96 -24.37
CA SER A 3 23.54 38.64 -23.05
C SER A 3 22.01 38.78 -23.00
N ARG A 4 21.48 39.83 -23.64
CA ARG A 4 20.03 40.10 -23.74
C ARG A 4 19.23 38.98 -24.40
N ARG A 5 19.82 38.29 -25.38
CA ARG A 5 19.16 37.14 -26.06
C ARG A 5 19.15 35.90 -25.17
N VAL A 6 20.20 35.69 -24.38
CA VAL A 6 20.29 34.57 -23.43
C VAL A 6 19.28 34.76 -22.28
N THR A 7 19.19 35.97 -21.72
CA THR A 7 18.18 36.29 -20.70
C THR A 7 16.77 36.11 -21.23
N ALA A 8 16.47 36.58 -22.44
CA ALA A 8 15.16 36.40 -23.06
C ALA A 8 14.81 34.91 -23.25
N LEU A 9 15.77 34.09 -23.67
CA LEU A 9 15.60 32.65 -23.80
C LEU A 9 15.30 31.99 -22.45
N MET A 10 16.03 32.36 -21.38
CA MET A 10 15.80 31.82 -20.04
C MET A 10 14.44 32.22 -19.48
N VAL A 11 14.02 33.47 -19.67
CA VAL A 11 12.68 33.92 -19.26
C VAL A 11 11.60 33.18 -20.03
N ALA A 12 11.76 32.99 -21.34
CA ALA A 12 10.81 32.22 -22.14
C ALA A 12 10.70 30.76 -21.65
N LEU A 13 11.82 30.11 -21.35
CA LEU A 13 11.84 28.76 -20.80
C LEU A 13 11.18 28.67 -19.42
N ALA A 14 11.44 29.65 -18.54
CA ALA A 14 10.81 29.70 -17.22
C ALA A 14 9.28 29.86 -17.32
N VAL A 15 8.81 30.75 -18.20
CA VAL A 15 7.38 30.95 -18.45
C VAL A 15 6.73 29.66 -19.00
N ILE A 16 7.38 28.98 -19.94
CA ILE A 16 6.90 27.69 -20.46
C ILE A 16 6.84 26.62 -19.35
N GLY A 17 7.86 26.54 -18.51
CA GLY A 17 7.88 25.63 -17.36
C GLY A 17 6.74 25.90 -16.39
N MET A 18 6.48 27.18 -16.07
CA MET A 18 5.40 27.58 -15.18
C MET A 18 4.02 27.29 -15.77
N LEU A 19 3.81 27.57 -17.06
CA LEU A 19 2.59 27.21 -17.79
C LEU A 19 2.34 25.70 -17.81
N ARG A 20 3.40 24.89 -17.97
CA ARG A 20 3.30 23.43 -17.92
C ARG A 20 2.85 22.93 -16.55
N ILE A 21 3.40 23.49 -15.47
CA ILE A 21 3.01 23.14 -14.09
C ILE A 21 1.57 23.55 -13.81
N LEU A 22 1.18 24.76 -14.21
CA LEU A 22 -0.20 25.25 -14.11
C LEU A 22 -1.18 24.32 -14.85
N TRP A 23 -0.84 23.91 -16.07
CA TRP A 23 -1.65 22.95 -16.81
C TRP A 23 -1.75 21.59 -16.11
N LEU A 24 -0.65 21.09 -15.55
CA LEU A 24 -0.64 19.82 -14.81
C LEU A 24 -1.59 19.87 -13.62
N HIS A 25 -1.46 20.87 -12.74
CA HIS A 25 -2.27 20.98 -11.52
C HIS A 25 -3.73 21.37 -11.76
N PHE A 26 -4.01 22.28 -12.69
CA PHE A 26 -5.38 22.81 -12.85
C PHE A 26 -6.21 22.10 -13.92
N VAL A 27 -5.58 21.43 -14.88
CA VAL A 27 -6.29 20.78 -15.99
C VAL A 27 -6.11 19.27 -15.97
N SER A 28 -4.87 18.79 -15.79
CA SER A 28 -4.58 17.36 -15.91
C SER A 28 -4.94 16.57 -14.64
N GLU A 29 -4.56 17.05 -13.46
CA GLU A 29 -4.79 16.37 -12.18
C GLU A 29 -6.27 16.23 -11.85
N PRO A 30 -7.14 17.26 -12.00
CA PRO A 30 -8.57 17.12 -11.70
C PRO A 30 -9.28 16.11 -12.62
N ARG A 31 -8.81 15.98 -13.86
CA ARG A 31 -9.34 15.01 -14.83
C ARG A 31 -8.83 13.60 -14.60
N ASN A 32 -7.68 13.48 -13.94
CA ASN A 32 -7.00 12.22 -13.63
C ASN A 32 -6.98 11.97 -12.13
N GLU A 33 -7.93 12.54 -11.37
CA GLU A 33 -8.03 12.22 -9.95
C GLU A 33 -8.06 10.70 -9.86
N PRO A 34 -7.09 10.08 -9.15
CA PRO A 34 -7.06 8.65 -9.04
C PRO A 34 -8.40 8.28 -8.43
N ARG A 35 -9.25 7.61 -9.21
CA ARG A 35 -10.49 7.01 -8.72
C ARG A 35 -10.06 6.22 -7.50
N ARG A 36 -10.38 6.73 -6.31
CA ARG A 36 -10.13 6.02 -5.06
C ARG A 36 -10.95 4.76 -5.21
N ALA A 37 -10.30 3.66 -5.57
CA ALA A 37 -10.96 2.38 -5.61
C ALA A 37 -11.55 2.21 -4.20
N PRO A 38 -12.87 1.99 -4.08
CA PRO A 38 -13.44 1.77 -2.77
C PRO A 38 -12.63 0.66 -2.09
N ILE A 39 -12.18 0.91 -0.86
CA ILE A 39 -11.49 -0.10 -0.07
C ILE A 39 -12.39 -1.33 -0.10
N ASP A 40 -11.86 -2.43 -0.60
CA ASP A 40 -12.61 -3.68 -0.68
C ASP A 40 -13.17 -3.98 0.72
N VAL A 41 -14.50 -4.10 0.79
CA VAL A 41 -15.27 -4.17 2.04
C VAL A 41 -14.77 -5.29 2.95
N ARG A 42 -14.14 -6.33 2.36
CA ARG A 42 -13.49 -7.42 3.09
C ARG A 42 -12.42 -6.96 4.07
N TYR A 43 -11.71 -5.86 3.76
CA TYR A 43 -10.66 -5.31 4.64
C TYR A 43 -11.21 -4.34 5.69
N ALA A 44 -12.43 -3.81 5.53
CA ALA A 44 -13.00 -2.85 6.48
C ALA A 44 -13.16 -3.44 7.89
N ALA A 45 -13.43 -4.75 7.98
CA ALA A 45 -13.55 -5.47 9.24
C ALA A 45 -12.21 -5.63 10.00
N LEU A 46 -11.06 -5.49 9.33
CA LEU A 46 -9.75 -5.55 10.02
C LEU A 46 -9.61 -4.44 11.05
N ARG A 47 -10.13 -3.25 10.77
CA ARG A 47 -9.98 -2.08 11.65
C ARG A 47 -10.68 -2.25 13.01
N ALA A 48 -11.68 -3.14 13.07
CA ALA A 48 -12.34 -3.49 14.33
C ALA A 48 -11.46 -4.36 15.23
N VAL A 49 -10.52 -5.12 14.65
CA VAL A 49 -9.63 -6.05 15.37
C VAL A 49 -8.25 -5.46 15.58
N VAL A 50 -7.73 -4.72 14.60
CA VAL A 50 -6.42 -4.07 14.62
C VAL A 50 -6.64 -2.56 14.53
N SER A 51 -6.70 -1.91 15.69
CA SER A 51 -7.13 -0.52 15.82
C SER A 51 -5.99 0.47 16.12
N SER A 52 -4.86 0.02 16.65
CA SER A 52 -3.73 0.90 16.98
C SER A 52 -2.41 0.14 17.16
N GLY A 53 -1.29 0.83 16.92
CA GLY A 53 0.06 0.32 17.20
C GLY A 53 0.75 -0.26 15.97
N GLU A 54 1.45 -1.37 16.16
CA GLU A 54 2.17 -2.11 15.12
C GLU A 54 1.50 -3.47 14.91
N ALA A 55 1.43 -3.92 13.65
CA ALA A 55 0.99 -5.25 13.28
C ALA A 55 1.94 -5.86 12.26
N GLY A 56 2.24 -7.15 12.43
CA GLY A 56 2.90 -7.95 11.41
C GLY A 56 2.00 -8.16 10.19
N TYR A 57 2.61 -8.40 9.04
CA TYR A 57 1.90 -8.77 7.81
C TYR A 57 2.55 -10.00 7.18
N VAL A 58 1.76 -11.04 6.96
CA VAL A 58 2.21 -12.26 6.28
C VAL A 58 1.26 -12.60 5.13
N SER A 59 1.84 -13.00 4.00
CA SER A 59 1.15 -13.29 2.74
C SER A 59 1.81 -14.48 2.05
N ASP A 60 1.04 -15.21 1.24
CA ASP A 60 1.53 -16.29 0.37
C ASP A 60 2.14 -15.76 -0.93
N LEU A 61 1.84 -14.52 -1.29
CA LEU A 61 2.42 -13.80 -2.42
C LEU A 61 3.40 -12.72 -1.93
N PRO A 62 4.57 -12.56 -2.58
CA PRO A 62 5.50 -11.49 -2.25
C PRO A 62 4.91 -10.13 -2.64
N ALA A 63 5.12 -9.13 -1.78
CA ALA A 63 4.85 -7.73 -2.08
C ALA A 63 6.15 -6.98 -2.38
N ALA A 64 6.05 -6.00 -3.27
CA ALA A 64 7.08 -5.01 -3.51
C ALA A 64 7.03 -3.97 -2.38
N VAL A 65 7.95 -4.08 -1.43
CA VAL A 65 8.06 -3.20 -0.25
C VAL A 65 9.28 -2.29 -0.34
N HIS A 66 10.27 -2.66 -1.16
CA HIS A 66 11.49 -1.89 -1.38
C HIS A 66 11.44 -1.11 -2.70
N LEU A 67 12.19 0.00 -2.73
CA LEU A 67 12.31 0.83 -3.91
C LEU A 67 12.99 0.04 -5.05
N GLY A 68 12.34 -0.01 -6.22
CA GLY A 68 12.84 -0.72 -7.41
C GLY A 68 12.22 -2.10 -7.64
N GLU A 69 11.38 -2.58 -6.72
CA GLU A 69 10.57 -3.78 -6.92
C GLU A 69 9.31 -3.50 -7.77
N ASP A 70 8.79 -4.51 -8.46
CA ASP A 70 7.61 -4.36 -9.32
C ASP A 70 6.32 -4.18 -8.50
N ALA A 71 5.87 -2.93 -8.42
CA ALA A 71 4.67 -2.53 -7.69
C ALA A 71 3.36 -2.97 -8.36
N ALA A 72 3.38 -3.48 -9.60
CA ALA A 72 2.17 -3.90 -10.30
C ALA A 72 1.64 -5.28 -9.88
N THR A 73 2.43 -6.01 -9.09
CA THR A 73 2.15 -7.38 -8.63
C THR A 73 0.92 -7.48 -7.71
N LEU A 74 0.26 -8.64 -7.73
CA LEU A 74 -0.92 -8.90 -6.92
C LEU A 74 -0.63 -8.82 -5.41
N GLY A 75 0.51 -9.38 -4.95
CA GLY A 75 0.91 -9.32 -3.54
C GLY A 75 1.11 -7.88 -3.05
N THR A 76 1.67 -7.00 -3.89
CA THR A 76 1.79 -5.56 -3.59
C THR A 76 0.43 -4.91 -3.43
N ARG A 77 -0.51 -5.17 -4.34
CA ARG A 77 -1.87 -4.65 -4.22
C ARG A 77 -2.51 -5.13 -2.93
N MET A 78 -2.40 -6.41 -2.60
CA MET A 78 -2.95 -6.98 -1.37
C MET A 78 -2.36 -6.31 -0.12
N TYR A 79 -1.04 -6.13 -0.06
CA TYR A 79 -0.36 -5.42 1.04
C TYR A 79 -0.87 -3.98 1.18
N LEU A 80 -0.94 -3.23 0.07
CA LEU A 80 -1.42 -1.85 0.08
C LEU A 80 -2.88 -1.74 0.53
N HIS A 81 -3.76 -2.65 0.11
CA HIS A 81 -5.16 -2.64 0.55
C HIS A 81 -5.27 -2.81 2.07
N VAL A 82 -4.48 -3.71 2.65
CA VAL A 82 -4.42 -3.87 4.11
C VAL A 82 -3.85 -2.61 4.76
N GLN A 83 -2.77 -2.05 4.23
CA GLN A 83 -2.16 -0.82 4.74
C GLN A 83 -3.11 0.36 4.78
N PHE A 84 -3.92 0.54 3.74
CA PHE A 84 -4.95 1.57 3.73
C PHE A 84 -6.12 1.26 4.68
N ALA A 85 -6.51 -0.01 4.82
CA ALA A 85 -7.65 -0.41 5.64
C ALA A 85 -7.38 -0.25 7.16
N VAL A 86 -6.16 -0.54 7.62
CA VAL A 86 -5.80 -0.47 9.04
C VAL A 86 -5.14 0.84 9.46
N ALA A 87 -4.99 1.81 8.55
CA ALA A 87 -4.40 3.10 8.88
C ALA A 87 -5.06 3.73 10.12
N PRO A 88 -4.28 4.25 11.10
CA PRO A 88 -2.85 4.57 11.03
C PRO A 88 -1.88 3.48 11.55
N VAL A 89 -2.29 2.21 11.65
CA VAL A 89 -1.44 1.11 12.16
C VAL A 89 -0.19 0.91 11.29
N VAL A 90 0.98 0.74 11.94
CA VAL A 90 2.25 0.46 11.25
C VAL A 90 2.31 -1.03 10.91
N LEU A 91 2.37 -1.35 9.61
CA LEU A 91 2.50 -2.72 9.13
C LEU A 91 3.95 -3.12 8.90
N ARG A 92 4.39 -4.16 9.61
CA ARG A 92 5.71 -4.77 9.51
C ARG A 92 5.65 -5.96 8.57
N TYR A 93 6.19 -5.78 7.37
CA TYR A 93 6.15 -6.81 6.32
C TYR A 93 6.98 -8.04 6.69
N ASP A 94 6.42 -9.24 6.46
CA ASP A 94 6.97 -10.57 6.76
C ASP A 94 7.35 -10.77 8.24
N ASP A 95 6.79 -9.96 9.14
CA ASP A 95 7.03 -10.06 10.57
C ASP A 95 5.96 -10.89 11.27
N ALA A 96 6.21 -12.20 11.40
CA ALA A 96 5.35 -13.11 12.14
C ALA A 96 5.54 -13.05 13.67
N ARG A 97 6.45 -12.21 14.19
CA ARG A 97 6.75 -12.11 15.63
C ARG A 97 6.08 -10.92 16.31
N ALA A 98 5.45 -10.05 15.52
CA ALA A 98 4.68 -8.94 16.07
C ALA A 98 3.55 -9.45 16.98
N PRO A 99 3.13 -8.70 18.02
CA PRO A 99 2.08 -9.12 18.95
C PRO A 99 0.75 -9.47 18.27
N LEU A 100 0.44 -8.80 17.16
CA LEU A 100 -0.64 -9.11 16.25
C LEU A 100 -0.09 -9.21 14.84
N VAL A 101 -0.56 -10.21 14.09
CA VAL A 101 -0.13 -10.49 12.72
C VAL A 101 -1.36 -10.60 11.85
N ILE A 102 -1.42 -9.79 10.80
CA ILE A 102 -2.44 -9.88 9.76
C ILE A 102 -1.96 -10.88 8.73
N VAL A 103 -2.73 -11.95 8.53
CA VAL A 103 -2.49 -13.00 7.54
C VAL A 103 -3.43 -12.75 6.37
N ASN A 104 -2.88 -12.48 5.19
CA ASN A 104 -3.64 -12.13 3.99
C ASN A 104 -3.15 -12.97 2.80
N LEU A 105 -3.91 -14.02 2.48
CA LEU A 105 -3.56 -15.04 1.52
C LEU A 105 -4.42 -14.93 0.26
N HIS A 106 -3.78 -15.13 -0.89
CA HIS A 106 -4.46 -15.26 -2.15
C HIS A 106 -5.19 -16.61 -2.25
N ASP A 107 -4.54 -17.68 -1.80
CA ASP A 107 -5.14 -19.01 -1.67
C ASP A 107 -5.56 -19.29 -0.21
N PRO A 108 -6.86 -19.24 0.13
CA PRO A 108 -7.35 -19.48 1.48
C PRO A 108 -7.04 -20.87 2.03
N SER A 109 -6.84 -21.87 1.16
CA SER A 109 -6.60 -23.25 1.58
C SER A 109 -5.24 -23.42 2.29
N ARG A 110 -4.30 -22.51 2.04
CA ARG A 110 -2.95 -22.49 2.63
C ARG A 110 -2.91 -21.88 4.03
N LEU A 111 -4.04 -21.41 4.55
CA LEU A 111 -4.09 -20.75 5.86
C LEU A 111 -3.56 -21.65 6.99
N PRO A 112 -4.01 -22.91 7.15
CA PRO A 112 -3.53 -23.77 8.23
C PRO A 112 -2.02 -24.00 8.14
N ASP A 113 -1.51 -24.34 6.94
CA ASP A 113 -0.10 -24.61 6.71
C ASP A 113 0.78 -23.39 7.05
N LEU A 114 0.34 -22.19 6.65
CA LEU A 114 1.09 -20.97 6.92
C LEU A 114 1.07 -20.59 8.41
N MET A 115 -0.06 -20.80 9.09
CA MET A 115 -0.17 -20.56 10.53
C MET A 115 0.77 -21.49 11.32
N ASP A 116 0.80 -22.78 10.97
CA ASP A 116 1.71 -23.73 11.60
C ASP A 116 3.18 -23.42 11.28
N GLN A 117 3.51 -23.14 10.01
CA GLN A 117 4.87 -22.81 9.59
C GLN A 117 5.43 -21.58 10.31
N ARG A 118 4.58 -20.58 10.58
CA ARG A 118 4.97 -19.32 11.24
C ARG A 118 4.71 -19.33 12.75
N SER A 119 4.28 -20.46 13.31
CA SER A 119 3.95 -20.60 14.75
C SER A 119 2.94 -19.55 15.22
N LEU A 120 1.85 -19.40 14.48
CA LEU A 120 0.79 -18.43 14.73
C LEU A 120 -0.47 -19.12 15.27
N GLU A 121 -1.15 -18.46 16.20
CA GLU A 121 -2.45 -18.85 16.73
C GLU A 121 -3.53 -17.87 16.24
N LEU A 122 -4.67 -18.40 15.80
CA LEU A 122 -5.76 -17.60 15.24
C LEU A 122 -6.46 -16.78 16.32
N VAL A 123 -6.51 -15.46 16.13
CA VAL A 123 -7.24 -14.53 17.00
C VAL A 123 -8.63 -14.26 16.43
N ALA A 124 -8.71 -13.98 15.13
CA ALA A 124 -9.98 -13.71 14.45
C ALA A 124 -9.90 -14.08 12.97
N GLN A 125 -10.92 -14.77 12.46
CA GLN A 125 -11.13 -14.93 11.02
C GLN A 125 -11.97 -13.77 10.49
N ILE A 126 -11.45 -13.04 9.50
CA ILE A 126 -12.11 -11.85 8.93
C ILE A 126 -12.87 -12.21 7.65
N ALA A 127 -12.20 -12.92 6.74
CA ALA A 127 -12.76 -13.43 5.50
C ALA A 127 -11.98 -14.67 5.05
N ALA A 128 -12.41 -15.34 3.98
CA ALA A 128 -11.61 -16.42 3.39
C ALA A 128 -10.22 -15.88 2.97
N GLY A 129 -9.15 -16.48 3.51
CA GLY A 129 -7.77 -16.04 3.27
C GLY A 129 -7.34 -14.80 4.06
N LEU A 130 -8.22 -14.18 4.85
CA LEU A 130 -7.88 -13.00 5.67
C LEU A 130 -8.17 -13.26 7.14
N ALA A 131 -7.13 -13.21 7.96
CA ALA A 131 -7.20 -13.48 9.39
C ALA A 131 -6.27 -12.56 10.19
N VAL A 132 -6.56 -12.45 11.48
CA VAL A 132 -5.66 -11.87 12.47
C VAL A 132 -5.21 -13.00 13.39
N ALA A 133 -3.91 -13.06 13.62
CA ALA A 133 -3.26 -14.06 14.43
C ALA A 133 -2.30 -13.41 15.43
N ARG A 134 -1.77 -14.21 16.35
CA ARG A 134 -0.69 -13.85 17.26
C ARG A 134 0.38 -14.93 17.28
N PRO A 135 1.63 -14.63 17.63
CA PRO A 135 2.65 -15.65 17.86
C PRO A 135 2.23 -16.59 18.99
N ARG A 136 2.50 -17.89 18.82
CA ARG A 136 2.32 -18.92 19.85
C ARG A 136 3.40 -18.85 20.94
#